data_AF-A0A950ZWY3-F1
#
_entry.id   AF-A0A950ZWY3-F1
#
_cell.length_a   1.000
_cell.length_b   1.000
_cell.length_c   1.000
_cell.angle_alpha   90.00
_cell.angle_beta   90.00
_cell.angle_gamma   90.00
#
_symmetry.space_group_name_H-M   'P 1'
#
loop_
_entity.id
_entity.type
_entity.pdbx_description
1 polymer ?
#
loop_
_entity_poly.entity_id
_entity_poly.type
_entity_poly.pdbx_seq_one_letter_code
_entity_poly.pdbx_strand_id
1 'polypeptide(L)'
;MVHPDWPGLYFIGLLNLNGAANQAYERQAPWIVAVETGEALLPTREEMVAAIRRKTKWVKRYYPGTARHTIEEEPIRYFRELRISLRAARARAQSRGKKASLARARGWIRALLAPTI
;
A
#
# COMPACT_ATOMS: atom_id res chain seq x y z
N MET A 1 -1.70 9.02 2.69
CA MET A 1 -1.11 8.87 1.35
C MET A 1 -2.11 8.36 0.32
N VAL A 2 -2.89 7.31 0.57
CA VAL A 2 -3.92 6.81 -0.37
C VAL A 2 -5.29 6.69 0.30
N HIS A 3 -6.37 6.92 -0.46
CA HIS A 3 -7.74 6.69 0.02
C HIS A 3 -8.30 5.37 -0.54
N PRO A 4 -8.95 4.51 0.26
CA PRO A 4 -9.43 3.20 -0.21
C PRO A 4 -10.43 3.28 -1.37
N ASP A 5 -11.25 4.33 -1.38
CA ASP A 5 -12.31 4.54 -2.39
C ASP A 5 -11.88 5.33 -3.63
N TRP A 6 -10.63 5.82 -3.67
CA TRP A 6 -10.12 6.61 -4.80
C TRP A 6 -8.75 6.07 -5.27
N PRO A 7 -8.72 4.90 -5.95
CA PRO A 7 -7.49 4.37 -6.53
C PRO A 7 -6.88 5.35 -7.54
N GLY A 8 -5.55 5.49 -7.54
CA GLY A 8 -4.83 6.44 -8.41
C GLY A 8 -4.75 7.88 -7.86
N LEU A 9 -5.46 8.20 -6.77
CA LEU A 9 -5.30 9.47 -6.07
C LEU A 9 -4.30 9.35 -4.91
N TYR A 10 -3.29 10.23 -4.92
CA TYR A 10 -2.20 10.22 -3.94
C TYR A 10 -2.07 11.57 -3.22
N PHE A 11 -1.88 11.50 -1.91
CA PHE A 11 -1.57 12.64 -1.05
C PHE A 11 -0.11 12.54 -0.61
N ILE A 12 0.76 13.34 -1.23
CA ILE A 12 2.15 13.49 -0.85
C ILE A 12 2.26 14.62 0.18
N GLY A 13 2.98 14.37 1.27
CA GLY A 13 3.22 15.37 2.31
C GLY A 13 2.02 15.78 3.17
N LEU A 14 0.88 15.10 3.05
CA LEU A 14 -0.25 15.28 3.97
C LEU A 14 0.02 14.58 5.30
N LEU A 15 0.90 15.18 6.11
CA LEU A 15 1.31 14.73 7.43
C LEU A 15 2.00 15.87 8.19
N ASN A 16 1.97 15.81 9.52
CA ASN A 16 2.82 16.62 10.37
C ASN A 16 3.97 15.75 10.88
N LEU A 17 5.19 16.10 10.51
CA LEU A 17 6.39 15.36 10.90
C LEU A 17 7.22 16.21 11.86
N ASN A 18 7.72 15.62 12.93
CA ASN A 18 8.80 16.22 13.70
C ASN A 18 10.14 15.97 12.99
N GLY A 19 10.40 16.70 11.91
CA GLY A 19 11.60 16.55 11.09
C GLY A 19 11.44 17.13 9.69
N ALA A 20 12.40 16.80 8.82
CA ALA A 20 12.45 17.37 7.48
C ALA A 20 11.41 16.72 6.55
N ALA A 21 10.39 17.48 6.13
CA ALA A 21 9.27 16.96 5.35
C ALA A 21 9.69 16.44 3.96
N ASN A 22 10.73 17.03 3.36
CA ASN A 22 11.33 16.56 2.09
C ASN A 22 11.71 15.07 2.14
N GLN A 23 12.23 14.59 3.28
CA GLN A 23 12.57 13.18 3.46
C GLN A 23 11.36 12.26 3.38
N ALA A 24 10.19 12.73 3.81
CA ALA A 24 8.94 11.98 3.64
C ALA A 24 8.54 11.93 2.17
N TYR A 25 8.63 13.03 1.45
CA TYR A 25 8.24 13.10 0.03
C TYR A 25 9.10 12.16 -0.81
N GLU A 26 10.42 12.19 -0.62
CA GLU A 26 11.39 11.31 -1.29
C GLU A 26 11.12 9.83 -1.03
N ARG A 27 10.59 9.48 0.14
CA ARG A 27 10.27 8.08 0.49
C ARG A 27 8.87 7.66 0.02
N GLN A 28 7.93 8.61 -0.07
CA GLN A 28 6.58 8.39 -0.60
C GLN A 28 6.60 8.16 -2.11
N ALA A 29 7.41 8.91 -2.86
CA ALA A 29 7.41 8.85 -4.32
C ALA A 29 7.72 7.44 -4.89
N PRO A 30 8.78 6.71 -4.46
CA PRO A 30 9.06 5.36 -4.93
C PRO A 30 7.95 4.35 -4.58
N TRP A 31 7.24 4.58 -3.48
CA TRP A 31 6.09 3.74 -3.13
C TRP A 31 4.96 3.91 -4.15
N ILE A 32 4.67 5.16 -4.54
CA ILE A 32 3.63 5.49 -5.52
C ILE A 32 4.02 4.92 -6.89
N VAL A 33 5.26 5.16 -7.32
CA VAL A 33 5.78 4.61 -8.58
C VAL A 33 5.60 3.10 -8.63
N ALA A 34 5.96 2.37 -7.57
CA ALA A 34 5.80 0.92 -7.55
C ALA A 34 4.33 0.47 -7.67
N VAL A 35 3.38 1.24 -7.16
CA VAL A 35 1.95 0.94 -7.33
C VAL A 35 1.50 1.20 -8.76
N GLU A 36 1.85 2.36 -9.32
CA GLU A 36 1.45 2.76 -10.68
C GLU A 36 2.09 1.90 -11.77
N THR A 37 3.33 1.42 -11.57
CA THR A 37 3.98 0.48 -12.49
C THR A 37 3.49 -0.96 -12.33
N GLY A 38 2.63 -1.24 -11.36
CA GLY A 38 2.12 -2.57 -11.06
C GLY A 38 3.13 -3.49 -10.35
N GLU A 39 4.32 -2.99 -9.99
CA GLU A 39 5.28 -3.72 -9.15
C GLU A 39 4.73 -4.04 -7.75
N ALA A 40 3.80 -3.22 -7.27
CA ALA A 40 3.18 -3.31 -5.97
C ALA A 40 1.66 -3.25 -6.10
N LEU A 41 0.94 -4.03 -5.29
CA LEU A 41 -0.52 -4.00 -5.23
C LEU A 41 -0.99 -3.52 -3.87
N LEU A 42 -1.90 -2.54 -3.91
CA LEU A 42 -2.63 -2.08 -2.74
C LEU A 42 -3.32 -3.27 -2.03
N PRO A 43 -3.41 -3.23 -0.70
CA PRO A 43 -4.19 -4.20 0.05
C PRO A 43 -5.70 -4.02 -0.22
N THR A 44 -6.55 -4.90 0.32
CA THR A 44 -7.99 -4.73 0.15
C THR A 44 -8.49 -3.49 0.87
N ARG A 45 -9.67 -3.02 0.48
CA ARG A 45 -10.33 -1.86 1.11
C ARG A 45 -10.44 -2.03 2.63
N GLU A 46 -10.84 -3.21 3.09
CA GLU A 46 -11.03 -3.54 4.50
C GLU A 46 -9.71 -3.45 5.28
N GLU A 47 -8.63 -3.98 4.70
CA GLU A 47 -7.29 -3.91 5.27
C GLU A 47 -6.80 -2.46 5.37
N MET A 48 -7.07 -1.63 4.36
CA MET A 48 -6.73 -0.20 4.36
C MET A 48 -7.53 0.55 5.43
N VAL A 49 -8.84 0.36 5.52
CA VAL A 49 -9.70 0.97 6.55
C VAL A 49 -9.24 0.55 7.95
N ALA A 50 -8.91 -0.72 8.15
CA ALA A 50 -8.38 -1.21 9.42
C ALA A 50 -7.02 -0.55 9.76
N ALA A 51 -6.15 -0.36 8.78
CA ALA A 51 -4.87 0.35 8.97
C ALA A 51 -5.08 1.82 9.36
N ILE A 52 -6.00 2.53 8.68
CA ILE A 52 -6.37 3.91 9.00
C ILE A 52 -6.87 4.00 10.45
N ARG A 53 -7.81 3.13 10.86
CA ARG A 53 -8.34 3.09 12.23
C ARG A 53 -7.26 2.85 13.28
N ARG A 54 -6.34 1.89 13.03
CA ARG A 54 -5.19 1.63 13.91
C ARG A 54 -4.30 2.86 14.04
N LYS A 55 -4.05 3.55 12.92
CA LYS A 55 -3.23 4.76 12.91
C LYS A 55 -3.89 5.90 13.68
N THR A 56 -5.17 6.17 13.44
CA THR A 56 -5.95 7.17 14.17
C THR A 56 -5.97 6.90 15.67
N LYS A 57 -6.15 5.63 16.08
CA LYS A 57 -6.09 5.24 17.50
C LYS A 57 -4.71 5.49 18.11
N TRP A 58 -3.65 5.21 17.36
CA TRP A 58 -2.29 5.47 17.81
C TRP A 58 -2.05 6.98 17.97
N VAL A 59 -2.42 7.81 16.99
CA VAL A 59 -2.26 9.27 17.08
C VAL A 59 -2.99 9.83 18.30
N LYS A 60 -4.25 9.43 18.50
CA LYS A 60 -5.04 9.82 19.69
C LYS A 60 -4.43 9.40 21.02
N ARG A 61 -3.62 8.35 21.04
CA ARG A 61 -2.97 7.85 22.26
C ARG A 61 -1.71 8.64 22.62
N TYR A 62 -0.97 9.11 21.62
CA TYR A 62 0.38 9.66 21.82
C TYR A 62 0.47 11.18 21.60
N TYR A 63 -0.56 11.82 21.04
CA TYR A 63 -0.56 13.26 20.78
C TYR A 63 -1.80 13.96 21.35
N PRO A 64 -1.70 15.28 21.62
CA PRO A 64 -2.84 16.06 22.11
C PRO A 64 -4.02 16.02 21.14
N GLY A 65 -5.24 16.02 21.66
CA GLY A 65 -6.48 15.99 20.87
C GLY A 65 -6.85 17.31 20.19
N THR A 66 -5.88 18.07 19.66
CA THR A 66 -6.15 19.34 18.96
C THR A 66 -6.13 19.17 17.44
N ALA A 67 -6.75 20.10 16.70
CA ALA A 67 -6.85 20.05 15.25
C ALA A 67 -5.49 19.91 14.53
N ARG A 68 -4.42 20.48 15.10
CA ARG A 68 -3.07 20.37 14.53
C ARG A 68 -2.51 18.94 14.60
N HIS A 69 -2.86 18.15 15.60
CA HIS A 69 -2.20 16.85 15.82
C HIS A 69 -2.93 15.67 15.16
N THR A 70 -3.96 15.93 14.34
CA THR A 70 -4.77 14.86 13.74
C THR A 70 -4.03 14.06 12.68
N ILE A 71 -2.95 14.61 12.13
CA ILE A 71 -2.10 14.01 11.09
C ILE A 71 -0.64 13.86 11.53
N GLU A 72 -0.41 13.82 12.83
CA GLU A 72 0.93 13.73 13.41
C GLU A 72 1.58 12.36 13.15
N GLU A 73 2.84 12.40 12.74
CA GLU A 73 3.63 11.24 12.35
C GLU A 73 5.00 11.28 13.02
N GLU A 74 5.34 10.22 13.76
CA GLU A 74 6.70 10.02 14.26
C GLU A 74 7.58 9.49 13.11
N PRO A 75 8.68 10.19 12.76
CA PRO A 75 9.46 9.88 11.55
C PRO A 75 9.96 8.45 11.43
N ILE A 76 10.56 7.90 12.50
CA ILE A 76 11.21 6.57 12.46
C ILE A 76 10.16 5.50 12.21
N ARG A 77 9.04 5.58 12.93
CA ARG A 77 7.90 4.71 12.78
C ARG A 77 7.27 4.86 11.39
N TYR A 78 7.03 6.09 10.94
CA TYR A 78 6.41 6.36 9.65
C TYR A 78 7.23 5.75 8.49
N PHE A 79 8.54 5.98 8.46
CA PHE A 79 9.40 5.42 7.41
C PHE A 79 9.51 3.90 7.49
N ARG A 80 9.52 3.32 8.69
CA ARG A 80 9.46 1.87 8.88
C ARG A 80 8.14 1.30 8.37
N GLU A 81 7.01 1.92 8.68
CA GLU A 81 5.68 1.52 8.21
C GLU A 81 5.58 1.59 6.69
N LEU A 82 6.08 2.67 6.08
CA LEU A 82 6.08 2.84 4.63
C LEU A 82 6.89 1.73 3.94
N ARG A 83 8.10 1.43 4.43
CA ARG A 83 8.95 0.34 3.90
C ARG A 83 8.29 -1.03 4.04
N ILE A 84 7.72 -1.34 5.20
CA ILE A 84 7.02 -2.62 5.44
C ILE A 84 5.81 -2.75 4.52
N SER A 85 5.03 -1.67 4.38
CA SER A 85 3.84 -1.66 3.53
C SER A 85 4.19 -1.92 2.06
N LEU A 86 5.27 -1.32 1.55
CA LEU A 86 5.74 -1.53 0.18
C LEU A 86 6.17 -2.98 -0.05
N ARG A 87 6.91 -3.57 0.90
CA ARG A 87 7.34 -4.97 0.81
C ARG A 87 6.13 -5.91 0.76
N ALA A 88 5.12 -5.67 1.59
CA ALA A 88 3.89 -6.45 1.57
C ALA A 88 3.12 -6.28 0.24
N ALA A 89 3.07 -5.06 -0.30
CA ALA A 89 2.41 -4.77 -1.57
C ALA A 89 3.10 -5.44 -2.76
N ARG A 90 4.43 -5.47 -2.79
CA ARG A 90 5.21 -6.22 -3.78
C ARG A 90 4.99 -7.73 -3.69
N ALA A 91 4.96 -8.27 -2.47
CA ALA A 91 4.67 -9.69 -2.26
C ALA A 91 3.27 -10.06 -2.80
N ARG A 92 2.26 -9.20 -2.60
CA ARG A 92 0.92 -9.38 -3.20
C ARG A 92 0.99 -9.39 -4.73
N ALA A 93 1.68 -8.44 -5.35
CA ALA A 93 1.86 -8.36 -6.80
C ALA A 93 2.45 -9.66 -7.38
N GLN A 94 3.54 -10.14 -6.76
CA GLN A 94 4.19 -11.39 -7.16
C GLN A 94 3.26 -12.60 -7.02
N SER A 95 2.47 -12.66 -5.93
CA SER A 95 1.51 -13.75 -5.73
C SER A 95 0.42 -13.77 -6.81
N ARG A 96 -0.05 -12.59 -7.26
CA ARG A 96 -1.04 -12.46 -8.34
C ARG A 96 -0.46 -12.88 -9.68
N GLY A 97 0.78 -12.48 -9.98
CA GLY A 97 1.51 -12.92 -11.17
C GLY A 97 1.68 -14.43 -11.24
N LYS A 98 2.08 -15.07 -10.13
CA LYS A 98 2.20 -16.54 -10.02
C LYS A 98 0.86 -17.26 -10.22
N LYS A 99 -0.23 -16.74 -9.64
CA LYS A 99 -1.57 -17.31 -9.85
C LYS A 99 -2.00 -17.22 -11.32
N ALA A 100 -1.75 -16.08 -11.97
CA ALA A 100 -2.09 -15.87 -13.38
C ALA A 100 -1.27 -16.75 -14.34
N SER A 101 0.00 -17.05 -14.03
CA SER A 101 0.80 -17.98 -14.83
C SER A 101 0.31 -19.43 -14.68
N LEU A 102 0.02 -19.87 -13.44
CA LEU A 102 -0.54 -21.20 -13.18
C LEU A 102 -1.90 -21.41 -13.84
N ALA A 103 -2.78 -20.41 -13.79
CA ALA A 103 -4.09 -20.47 -14.45
C ALA A 103 -3.96 -20.63 -15.98
N ARG A 104 -3.05 -19.87 -16.60
CA ARG A 104 -2.73 -20.03 -18.03
C ARG A 104 -2.24 -21.44 -18.34
N ALA A 105 -1.25 -21.94 -17.60
CA ALA A 105 -0.72 -23.28 -17.82
C ALA A 105 -1.79 -24.38 -17.73
N ARG A 106 -2.71 -24.29 -16.75
CA ARG A 106 -3.84 -25.23 -16.62
C ARG A 106 -4.82 -25.14 -17.78
N GLY A 107 -5.03 -23.94 -18.34
CA GLY A 107 -5.82 -23.74 -19.55
C GLY A 107 -5.21 -24.44 -20.77
N TRP A 108 -3.90 -24.29 -20.99
CA TRP A 108 -3.18 -24.98 -22.07
C TRP A 108 -3.26 -26.51 -21.94
N ILE A 109 -3.06 -27.05 -20.73
CA ILE A 109 -3.19 -28.49 -20.47
C ILE A 109 -4.61 -28.98 -20.80
N ARG A 110 -5.65 -28.22 -20.39
CA ARG A 110 -7.05 -28.57 -20.72
C ARG A 110 -7.32 -28.52 -22.23
N ALA A 111 -6.77 -27.54 -22.95
CA ALA A 111 -6.93 -27.44 -24.39
C ALA A 111 -6.23 -28.59 -25.14
N LEU A 112 -5.06 -29.03 -24.67
CA LEU A 112 -4.33 -30.18 -25.24
C LEU A 112 -5.05 -31.52 -25.01
N LEU A 113 -5.82 -31.62 -23.93
CA LEU A 113 -6.58 -32.83 -23.56
C LEU A 113 -8.03 -32.80 -24.03
N ALA A 114 -8.49 -31.74 -24.71
CA ALA A 114 -9.83 -31.67 -25.25
C ALA A 114 -9.91 -32.56 -26.51
N PRO A 115 -10.88 -33.49 -26.60
CA PRO A 115 -11.04 -34.32 -27.78
C PRO A 115 -11.35 -33.43 -28.99
N THR A 116 -10.52 -33.52 -30.03
CA THR A 116 -10.80 -32.95 -31.36
C THR A 116 -11.99 -33.70 -31.95
N ILE A 117 -13.14 -33.02 -32.04
CA ILE A 117 -14.29 -33.46 -32.85
C ILE A 117 -14.17 -32.81 -34.21
#